data_AF-A0A0D2HBX3-F1
#
_entry.id   AF-A0A0D2HBX3-F1
#
_cell.length_a   1.000
_cell.length_b   1.000
_cell.length_c   1.000
_cell.angle_alpha   90.00
_cell.angle_beta   90.00
_cell.angle_gamma   90.00
#
_symmetry.space_group_name_H-M   'P 1'
#
loop_
_entity.id
_entity.type
_entity.pdbx_description
1 polymer ?
#
loop_
_entity_poly.entity_id
_entity_poly.type
_entity_poly.pdbx_seq_one_letter_code
_entity_poly.pdbx_strand_id
1 'polypeptide(L)'
;MNIAGRILVCLSPIMAMIASADSLEAGQTCEDVKIHHETDTAFLACGDPVGRSQFYPPINNHWTSKRKDFREYFLKYDIKGNKTTRMEIKGWDGDLILHGIDIWRFKDDPSKIHLFAVNHGRKGESITIFSHKLGTNVLEFVKDISHPELKTPNAVTPSGPLSFFSTNDHYYYNGILRTFEDKYAPFRWASWVIHCDGSGSKTTCRKVSDDLQYANGILLTEEGKTLLVNDLYEGTTIVYSVDPDTKELVLERKVRLGGTPDNLAEIPTNGDIVVPGKQ
;
A
#
# COMPACT_ATOMS: atom_id res chain seq x y z
N MET A 1 9.32 -21.77 -11.46
CA MET A 1 7.90 -22.03 -11.83
C MET A 1 7.32 -20.73 -12.38
N ASN A 2 6.43 -20.76 -13.37
CA ASN A 2 5.96 -19.56 -14.07
C ASN A 2 4.87 -18.82 -13.27
N ILE A 3 5.20 -17.66 -12.68
CA ILE A 3 4.26 -16.82 -11.89
C ILE A 3 3.03 -16.40 -12.71
N ALA A 4 3.13 -16.31 -14.04
CA ALA A 4 1.99 -15.92 -14.87
C ALA A 4 0.81 -16.91 -14.79
N GLY A 5 1.08 -18.21 -14.56
CA GLY A 5 0.02 -19.21 -14.37
C GLY A 5 -0.59 -19.21 -12.96
N ARG A 6 -0.14 -18.31 -12.08
CA ARG A 6 -0.51 -18.22 -10.66
C ARG A 6 -1.26 -16.94 -10.31
N ILE A 7 -1.47 -16.03 -11.26
CA ILE A 7 -2.25 -14.82 -11.03
C ILE A 7 -3.73 -15.15 -11.21
N LEU A 8 -4.49 -14.98 -10.13
CA LEU A 8 -5.92 -15.24 -10.06
C LEU A 8 -6.66 -13.90 -9.94
N VAL A 9 -7.43 -13.57 -10.99
CA VAL A 9 -8.37 -12.46 -10.96
C VAL A 9 -9.66 -12.98 -10.31
N CYS A 10 -9.99 -12.45 -9.14
CA CYS A 10 -11.20 -12.86 -8.41
C CYS A 10 -11.99 -11.63 -7.97
N LEU A 11 -13.32 -11.76 -7.89
CA LEU A 11 -14.13 -11.00 -6.94
C LEU A 11 -13.65 -11.41 -5.55
N SER A 12 -12.65 -10.68 -5.04
CA SER A 12 -11.65 -11.24 -4.13
C SER A 12 -12.17 -11.58 -2.73
N PRO A 13 -11.67 -12.64 -2.05
CA PRO A 13 -11.83 -12.80 -0.61
C PRO A 13 -11.23 -11.64 0.20
N ILE A 14 -10.35 -10.82 -0.38
CA ILE A 14 -9.87 -9.53 0.16
C ILE A 14 -10.99 -8.50 0.13
N MET A 15 -11.72 -8.39 -0.99
CA MET A 15 -12.95 -7.59 -1.05
C MET A 15 -14.04 -8.15 -0.14
N ALA A 16 -14.11 -9.48 0.05
CA ALA A 16 -15.02 -10.08 1.02
C ALA A 16 -14.58 -9.85 2.47
N MET A 17 -13.27 -9.78 2.76
CA MET A 17 -12.75 -9.42 4.08
C MET A 17 -12.93 -7.93 4.37
N ILE A 18 -12.67 -7.06 3.39
CA ILE A 18 -12.97 -5.63 3.47
C ILE A 18 -14.48 -5.42 3.60
N ALA A 19 -15.32 -6.09 2.80
CA ALA A 19 -16.78 -6.06 2.95
C ALA A 19 -17.26 -6.71 4.25
N SER A 20 -16.56 -7.72 4.80
CA SER A 20 -16.83 -8.26 6.13
C SER A 20 -16.44 -7.28 7.23
N ALA A 21 -15.36 -6.51 7.04
CA ALA A 21 -14.90 -5.45 7.93
C ALA A 21 -15.78 -4.20 7.84
N ASP A 22 -16.34 -3.89 6.67
CA ASP A 22 -17.31 -2.81 6.44
C ASP A 22 -18.73 -3.22 6.89
N SER A 23 -19.02 -4.51 6.99
CA SER A 23 -20.26 -5.03 7.64
C SER A 23 -20.09 -5.26 9.14
N LEU A 24 -18.87 -5.16 9.66
CA LEU A 24 -18.61 -4.94 11.08
C LEU A 24 -18.79 -3.44 11.33
N GLU A 25 -19.59 -3.08 12.33
CA GLU A 25 -19.86 -1.69 12.76
C GLU A 25 -18.59 -0.84 13.01
N ALA A 26 -17.41 -1.49 13.07
CA ALA A 26 -16.11 -0.91 13.37
C ALA A 26 -15.26 -0.50 12.15
N GLY A 27 -15.49 -1.04 10.94
CA GLY A 27 -14.71 -0.71 9.74
C GLY A 27 -15.47 0.24 8.83
N GLN A 28 -14.80 1.31 8.40
CA GLN A 28 -15.37 2.25 7.44
C GLN A 28 -14.31 2.64 6.42
N THR A 29 -14.66 2.56 5.13
CA THR A 29 -13.80 3.01 4.03
C THR A 29 -12.40 2.39 4.08
N CYS A 30 -12.29 1.10 4.44
CA CYS A 30 -11.00 0.43 4.45
C CYS A 30 -10.49 0.24 3.02
N GLU A 31 -9.27 0.69 2.74
CA GLU A 31 -8.73 0.70 1.37
C GLU A 31 -7.83 -0.51 1.11
N ASP A 32 -7.03 -0.91 2.09
CA ASP A 32 -6.13 -2.05 1.95
C ASP A 32 -6.11 -2.96 3.20
N VAL A 33 -5.74 -4.22 2.98
CA VAL A 33 -5.65 -5.26 4.01
C VAL A 33 -4.48 -6.20 3.74
N LYS A 34 -3.74 -6.54 4.79
CA LYS A 34 -2.62 -7.50 4.72
C LYS A 34 -2.73 -8.54 5.80
N ILE A 35 -2.48 -9.79 5.42
CA ILE A 35 -2.62 -10.94 6.32
C ILE A 35 -1.24 -11.37 6.79
N HIS A 36 -1.07 -11.41 8.11
CA HIS A 36 0.01 -12.13 8.77
C HIS A 36 -0.44 -13.59 8.97
N HIS A 37 -0.10 -14.43 8.00
CA HIS A 37 -0.60 -15.81 7.88
C HIS A 37 -0.20 -16.70 9.06
N GLU A 38 0.95 -16.45 9.67
CA GLU A 38 1.48 -17.23 10.79
C GLU A 38 0.64 -17.08 12.07
N THR A 39 -0.10 -15.97 12.19
CA THR A 39 -1.01 -15.71 13.32
C THR A 39 -2.47 -15.59 12.89
N ASP A 40 -2.80 -15.92 11.64
CA ASP A 40 -4.14 -15.78 11.07
C ASP A 40 -4.76 -14.40 11.36
N THR A 41 -3.95 -13.36 11.24
CA THR A 41 -4.33 -11.99 11.63
C THR A 41 -4.30 -11.08 10.41
N ALA A 42 -5.43 -10.44 10.11
CA ALA A 42 -5.50 -9.41 9.08
C ALA A 42 -5.33 -8.01 9.72
N PHE A 43 -4.54 -7.16 9.08
CA PHE A 43 -4.38 -5.75 9.41
C PHE A 43 -5.02 -4.92 8.31
N LEU A 44 -5.85 -3.95 8.67
CA LEU A 44 -6.61 -3.14 7.73
C LEU A 44 -6.32 -1.65 7.95
N ALA A 45 -6.17 -0.92 6.85
CA ALA A 45 -6.11 0.54 6.82
C ALA A 45 -7.51 1.11 6.58
N CYS A 46 -8.12 1.72 7.59
CA CYS A 46 -9.49 2.19 7.57
C CYS A 46 -9.61 3.70 7.81
N GLY A 47 -10.62 4.31 7.20
CA GLY A 47 -10.79 5.74 7.18
C GLY A 47 -11.97 6.27 7.99
N ASP A 48 -12.00 7.60 8.13
CA ASP A 48 -13.20 8.34 8.55
C ASP A 48 -13.91 8.85 7.29
N PRO A 49 -15.11 8.34 6.94
CA PRO A 49 -15.84 8.77 5.75
C PRO A 49 -16.09 10.29 5.70
N VAL A 50 -16.37 10.91 6.86
CA VAL A 50 -16.57 12.36 6.94
C VAL A 50 -15.24 13.07 6.72
N GLY A 51 -14.17 12.57 7.31
CA GLY A 51 -12.81 13.05 7.08
C GLY A 51 -12.40 13.01 5.61
N ARG A 52 -12.56 11.85 4.95
CA ARG A 52 -12.19 11.67 3.53
C ARG A 52 -13.04 12.50 2.58
N SER A 53 -14.30 12.76 2.91
CA SER A 53 -15.13 13.71 2.14
C SER A 53 -14.59 15.13 2.18
N GLN A 54 -13.75 15.45 3.17
CA GLN A 54 -13.10 16.75 3.30
C GLN A 54 -11.68 16.75 2.75
N PHE A 55 -10.86 15.77 3.11
CA PHE A 55 -9.47 15.72 2.70
C PHE A 55 -9.06 14.27 2.45
N TYR A 56 -8.88 13.95 1.17
CA TYR A 56 -8.39 12.67 0.69
C TYR A 56 -7.66 12.87 -0.65
N PRO A 57 -6.35 13.18 -0.61
CA PRO A 57 -5.54 13.44 -1.80
C PRO A 57 -5.61 12.37 -2.91
N PRO A 58 -5.75 11.05 -2.63
CA PRO A 58 -5.81 10.03 -3.69
C PRO A 58 -6.91 10.24 -4.73
N ILE A 59 -8.05 10.84 -4.33
CA ILE A 59 -9.15 11.19 -5.25
C ILE A 59 -9.14 12.66 -5.64
N ASN A 60 -7.99 13.32 -5.53
CA ASN A 60 -7.79 14.74 -5.77
C ASN A 60 -8.64 15.65 -4.86
N ASN A 61 -9.08 15.15 -3.70
CA ASN A 61 -9.82 15.95 -2.72
C ASN A 61 -8.88 16.61 -1.70
N HIS A 62 -8.65 17.90 -1.89
CA HIS A 62 -7.71 18.69 -1.07
C HIS A 62 -8.42 19.74 -0.22
N TRP A 63 -9.71 19.56 0.10
CA TRP A 63 -10.44 20.59 0.83
C TRP A 63 -9.91 20.74 2.26
N THR A 64 -9.36 21.91 2.53
CA THR A 64 -8.79 22.26 3.83
C THR A 64 -9.91 22.68 4.77
N SER A 65 -10.57 21.68 5.38
CA SER A 65 -11.58 21.93 6.38
C SER A 65 -10.97 22.55 7.65
N LYS A 66 -11.82 23.15 8.50
CA LYS A 66 -11.42 23.65 9.83
C LYS A 66 -11.09 22.54 10.84
N ARG A 67 -11.02 21.28 10.39
CA ARG A 67 -10.77 20.15 11.26
C ARG A 67 -9.37 20.25 11.85
N LYS A 68 -9.27 20.03 13.17
CA LYS A 68 -8.01 20.12 13.91
C LYS A 68 -7.01 19.08 13.40
N ASP A 69 -7.45 17.84 13.20
CA ASP A 69 -6.63 16.72 12.75
C ASP A 69 -7.43 15.71 11.92
N PHE A 70 -6.72 14.96 11.09
CA PHE A 70 -7.26 13.79 10.41
C PHE A 70 -6.64 12.55 11.04
N ARG A 71 -7.47 11.68 11.64
CA ARG A 71 -7.05 10.53 12.45
C ARG A 71 -7.77 9.27 11.98
N GLU A 72 -7.25 8.70 10.92
CA GLU A 72 -7.64 7.38 10.47
C GLU A 72 -7.05 6.30 11.38
N TYR A 73 -7.44 5.04 11.17
CA TYR A 73 -7.19 3.99 12.16
C TYR A 73 -6.92 2.64 11.51
N PHE A 74 -6.14 1.85 12.22
CA PHE A 74 -5.92 0.45 11.86
C PHE A 74 -6.87 -0.45 12.63
N LEU A 75 -7.40 -1.44 11.92
CA LEU A 75 -8.08 -2.58 12.53
C LEU A 75 -7.19 -3.81 12.44
N LYS A 76 -7.26 -4.63 13.47
CA LYS A 76 -6.74 -5.99 13.48
C LYS A 76 -7.91 -6.96 13.56
N TYR A 77 -7.99 -7.90 12.65
CA TYR A 77 -9.01 -8.95 12.62
C TYR A 77 -8.36 -10.33 12.84
N ASP A 78 -8.73 -10.98 13.93
CA ASP A 78 -8.41 -12.38 14.19
C ASP A 78 -9.35 -13.27 13.37
N ILE A 79 -8.82 -13.90 12.33
CA ILE A 79 -9.60 -14.68 11.35
C ILE A 79 -10.20 -15.93 12.01
N LYS A 80 -9.47 -16.57 12.93
CA LYS A 80 -9.94 -17.79 13.61
C LYS A 80 -10.88 -17.46 14.78
N GLY A 81 -10.54 -16.43 15.54
CA GLY A 81 -11.34 -15.97 16.68
C GLY A 81 -12.57 -15.14 16.29
N ASN A 82 -12.69 -14.75 15.01
CA ASN A 82 -13.72 -13.85 14.50
C ASN A 82 -13.85 -12.57 15.35
N LYS A 83 -12.72 -11.90 15.59
CA LYS A 83 -12.65 -10.73 16.48
C LYS A 83 -11.92 -9.59 15.83
N THR A 84 -12.62 -8.46 15.70
CA THR A 84 -12.06 -7.19 15.24
C THR A 84 -11.64 -6.35 16.44
N THR A 85 -10.46 -5.74 16.36
CA THR A 85 -9.91 -4.87 17.40
C THR A 85 -9.31 -3.64 16.77
N ARG A 86 -9.71 -2.45 17.22
CA ARG A 86 -9.06 -1.19 16.84
C ARG A 86 -7.69 -1.11 17.51
N MET A 87 -6.66 -0.80 16.74
CA MET A 87 -5.30 -0.70 17.26
C MET A 87 -5.07 0.67 17.92
N GLU A 88 -4.33 0.67 19.02
CA GLU A 88 -3.84 1.87 19.69
C GLU A 88 -2.53 2.31 19.04
N ILE A 89 -2.45 3.56 18.60
CA ILE A 89 -1.22 4.14 18.05
C ILE A 89 -0.51 4.94 19.13
N LYS A 90 0.78 4.65 19.35
CA LYS A 90 1.64 5.36 20.30
C LYS A 90 2.78 6.08 19.58
N GLY A 91 3.12 7.27 20.04
CA GLY A 91 4.25 8.04 19.52
C GLY A 91 4.01 8.76 18.18
N TRP A 92 2.76 8.84 17.72
CA TRP A 92 2.38 9.60 16.52
C TRP A 92 1.29 10.62 16.84
N ASP A 93 1.53 11.89 16.51
CA ASP A 93 0.62 13.01 16.75
C ASP A 93 0.38 13.87 15.50
N GLY A 94 0.78 13.41 14.31
CA GLY A 94 0.53 14.07 13.01
C GLY A 94 -0.71 13.56 12.29
N ASP A 95 -1.21 14.23 11.26
CA ASP A 95 -2.33 13.68 10.49
C ASP A 95 -2.01 12.26 9.98
N LEU A 96 -3.01 11.39 10.04
CA LEU A 96 -2.94 10.02 9.54
C LEU A 96 -4.14 9.81 8.62
N ILE A 97 -3.88 9.77 7.31
CA ILE A 97 -4.86 9.49 6.25
C ILE A 97 -4.31 8.29 5.47
N LEU A 98 -4.88 7.11 5.73
CA LEU A 98 -4.34 5.83 5.32
C LEU A 98 -4.78 5.45 3.91
N HIS A 99 -3.88 4.77 3.20
CA HIS A 99 -4.10 4.17 1.89
C HIS A 99 -3.48 2.76 1.92
N GLY A 100 -2.60 2.41 0.97
CA GLY A 100 -1.94 1.10 0.95
C GLY A 100 -1.08 0.81 2.19
N ILE A 101 -1.06 -0.46 2.60
CA ILE A 101 -0.26 -0.95 3.74
C ILE A 101 0.51 -2.23 3.38
N ASP A 102 1.62 -2.50 4.05
CA ASP A 102 2.29 -3.81 3.95
C ASP A 102 3.11 -4.15 5.20
N ILE A 103 3.44 -5.45 5.36
CA ILE A 103 4.02 -6.02 6.56
C ILE A 103 5.45 -6.49 6.30
N TRP A 104 6.40 -5.91 7.04
CA TRP A 104 7.75 -6.44 7.14
C TRP A 104 7.87 -7.40 8.32
N ARG A 105 8.45 -8.57 8.06
CA ARG A 105 8.67 -9.62 9.07
C ARG A 105 10.14 -9.68 9.46
N PHE A 106 10.41 -9.69 10.76
CA PHE A 106 11.77 -9.87 11.28
C PHE A 106 12.11 -11.36 11.36
N LYS A 107 13.17 -11.79 10.66
CA LYS A 107 13.63 -13.19 10.68
C LYS A 107 14.21 -13.59 12.05
N ASP A 108 14.80 -12.62 12.73
CA ASP A 108 15.45 -12.75 14.05
C ASP A 108 14.47 -12.57 15.23
N ASP A 109 13.34 -11.89 15.01
CA ASP A 109 12.26 -11.75 16.00
C ASP A 109 10.88 -11.96 15.34
N PRO A 110 10.45 -13.22 15.17
CA PRO A 110 9.15 -13.53 14.55
C PRO A 110 7.95 -13.09 15.40
N SER A 111 8.16 -12.60 16.63
CA SER A 111 7.09 -12.04 17.47
C SER A 111 6.76 -10.58 17.13
N LYS A 112 7.54 -9.97 16.23
CA LYS A 112 7.49 -8.57 15.88
C LYS A 112 7.35 -8.38 14.38
N ILE A 113 6.58 -7.38 13.98
CA ILE A 113 6.48 -6.91 12.61
C ILE A 113 6.68 -5.39 12.55
N HIS A 114 7.03 -4.90 11.36
CA HIS A 114 6.73 -3.52 10.99
C HIS A 114 5.54 -3.46 10.06
N LEU A 115 4.63 -2.53 10.33
CA LEU A 115 3.53 -2.16 9.46
C LEU A 115 3.90 -0.85 8.77
N PHE A 116 4.06 -0.91 7.44
CA PHE A 116 4.29 0.24 6.58
C PHE A 116 2.93 0.74 6.12
N ALA A 117 2.71 2.04 6.20
CA ALA A 117 1.46 2.65 5.78
C ALA A 117 1.71 3.89 4.95
N VAL A 118 1.08 3.96 3.78
CA VAL A 118 0.96 5.19 3.01
C VAL A 118 0.12 6.18 3.81
N ASN A 119 0.62 7.40 3.97
CA ASN A 119 -0.01 8.46 4.73
C ASN A 119 -0.09 9.77 3.93
N HIS A 120 -1.31 10.19 3.64
CA HIS A 120 -1.63 11.42 2.90
C HIS A 120 -1.82 12.61 3.84
N GLY A 121 -0.85 12.89 4.72
CA GLY A 121 -0.94 13.95 5.71
C GLY A 121 -1.05 15.35 5.08
N ARG A 122 -1.67 16.33 5.77
CA ARG A 122 -1.70 17.73 5.27
C ARG A 122 -0.32 18.37 5.15
N LYS A 123 0.71 17.79 5.80
CA LYS A 123 2.11 18.22 5.68
C LYS A 123 2.79 17.66 4.41
N GLY A 124 2.15 16.74 3.71
CA GLY A 124 2.66 16.07 2.54
C GLY A 124 2.60 14.56 2.68
N GLU A 125 3.06 13.92 1.61
CA GLU A 125 3.05 12.47 1.43
C GLU A 125 4.17 11.79 2.22
N SER A 126 3.86 10.67 2.85
CA SER A 126 4.83 9.87 3.58
C SER A 126 4.49 8.39 3.61
N ILE A 127 5.50 7.58 3.91
CA ILE A 127 5.31 6.23 4.43
C ILE A 127 5.58 6.27 5.93
N THR A 128 4.53 6.10 6.74
CA THR A 128 4.63 6.02 8.20
C THR A 128 4.78 4.56 8.61
N ILE A 129 5.84 4.27 9.37
CA ILE A 129 6.22 2.92 9.80
C ILE A 129 5.92 2.77 11.28
N PHE A 130 5.23 1.69 11.62
CA PHE A 130 4.91 1.30 13.00
C PHE A 130 5.51 -0.05 13.34
N SER A 131 5.92 -0.23 14.59
CA SER A 131 6.30 -1.50 15.19
C SER A 131 5.09 -2.12 15.88
N HIS A 132 4.90 -3.42 15.67
CA HIS A 132 3.85 -4.18 16.32
C HIS A 132 4.41 -5.46 16.91
N LYS A 133 4.17 -5.68 18.21
CA LYS A 133 4.37 -6.98 18.85
C LYS A 133 3.10 -7.80 18.70
N LEU A 134 3.21 -8.96 18.04
CA LEU A 134 2.10 -9.87 17.80
C LEU A 134 1.43 -10.28 19.12
N GLY A 135 0.11 -10.43 19.08
CA GLY A 135 -0.72 -10.71 20.26
C GLY A 135 -1.10 -9.46 21.09
N THR A 136 -0.46 -8.31 20.85
CA THR A 136 -0.89 -7.03 21.47
C THR A 136 -1.85 -6.27 20.57
N ASN A 137 -2.33 -5.09 20.99
CA ASN A 137 -3.17 -4.20 20.16
C ASN A 137 -2.51 -2.84 19.90
N VAL A 138 -1.18 -2.75 20.06
CA VAL A 138 -0.45 -1.48 20.01
C VAL A 138 0.40 -1.41 18.74
N LEU A 139 0.35 -0.26 18.07
CA LEU A 139 1.28 0.18 17.04
C LEU A 139 2.17 1.28 17.62
N GLU A 140 3.46 1.02 17.72
CA GLU A 140 4.43 2.00 18.21
C GLU A 140 5.10 2.68 17.02
N PHE A 141 5.04 4.00 16.96
CA PHE A 141 5.68 4.78 15.91
C PHE A 141 7.19 4.49 15.83
N VAL A 142 7.69 4.27 14.62
CA VAL A 142 9.11 4.00 14.35
C VAL A 142 9.72 5.15 13.57
N LYS A 143 9.16 5.46 12.40
CA LYS A 143 9.69 6.48 11.49
C LYS A 143 8.61 6.93 10.52
N ASP A 144 8.70 8.20 10.11
CA ASP A 144 7.90 8.76 9.03
C ASP A 144 8.85 9.18 7.91
N ILE A 145 8.64 8.64 6.70
CA ILE A 145 9.55 8.82 5.58
C ILE A 145 8.83 9.60 4.48
N SER A 146 9.24 10.86 4.31
CA SER A 146 8.87 11.72 3.18
C SER A 146 10.09 12.00 2.29
N HIS A 147 9.87 12.11 0.98
CA HIS A 147 10.91 12.44 0.02
C HIS A 147 10.30 13.10 -1.23
N PRO A 148 11.00 14.01 -1.93
CA PRO A 148 10.48 14.61 -3.18
C PRO A 148 10.12 13.63 -4.30
N GLU A 149 10.65 12.40 -4.26
CA GLU A 149 10.33 11.31 -5.21
C GLU A 149 9.05 10.55 -4.82
N LEU A 150 8.60 10.66 -3.56
CA LEU A 150 7.35 10.09 -3.05
C LEU A 150 6.26 11.16 -3.19
N LYS A 151 5.69 11.29 -4.38
CA LYS A 151 4.81 12.40 -4.78
C LYS A 151 3.33 12.13 -4.60
N THR A 152 2.86 10.96 -5.00
CA THR A 152 1.46 10.52 -4.86
C THR A 152 1.45 9.01 -4.58
N PRO A 153 1.99 8.58 -3.43
CA PRO A 153 2.09 7.17 -3.11
C PRO A 153 0.71 6.49 -3.12
N ASN A 154 0.59 5.38 -3.84
CA ASN A 154 -0.65 4.60 -3.86
C ASN A 154 -0.50 3.39 -2.92
N ALA A 155 0.51 2.57 -3.18
CA ALA A 155 0.83 1.39 -2.40
C ALA A 155 2.31 1.36 -1.99
N VAL A 156 2.62 0.51 -1.01
CA VAL A 156 3.96 0.29 -0.47
C VAL A 156 4.21 -1.21 -0.29
N THR A 157 5.45 -1.66 -0.47
CA THR A 157 5.89 -3.00 -0.07
C THR A 157 7.31 -2.95 0.50
N PRO A 158 7.57 -3.50 1.70
CA PRO A 158 8.87 -3.36 2.34
C PRO A 158 9.92 -4.25 1.70
N SER A 159 11.11 -3.70 1.50
CA SER A 159 12.32 -4.40 1.06
C SER A 159 13.33 -4.59 2.21
N GLY A 160 13.01 -4.06 3.39
CA GLY A 160 13.80 -4.10 4.62
C GLY A 160 13.05 -3.46 5.78
N PRO A 161 13.64 -3.39 7.00
CA PRO A 161 12.98 -2.80 8.17
C PRO A 161 12.61 -1.32 8.01
N LEU A 162 13.35 -0.59 7.18
CA LEU A 162 13.15 0.84 6.91
C LEU A 162 13.34 1.19 5.42
N SER A 163 13.30 0.19 4.54
CA SER A 163 13.40 0.36 3.09
C SER A 163 12.21 -0.29 2.41
N PHE A 164 11.78 0.27 1.28
CA PHE A 164 10.55 -0.14 0.61
C PHE A 164 10.54 0.27 -0.85
N PHE A 165 9.69 -0.40 -1.63
CA PHE A 165 9.21 0.11 -2.90
C PHE A 165 7.85 0.77 -2.70
N SER A 166 7.56 1.79 -3.49
CA SER A 166 6.24 2.43 -3.51
C SER A 166 5.89 2.90 -4.92
N THR A 167 4.61 2.85 -5.24
CA THR A 167 4.06 3.34 -6.51
C THR A 167 3.65 4.79 -6.36
N ASN A 168 4.03 5.65 -7.30
CA ASN A 168 3.36 6.94 -7.50
C ASN A 168 2.33 6.76 -8.60
N ASP A 169 1.04 6.97 -8.30
CA ASP A 169 -0.03 6.80 -9.28
C ASP A 169 -0.20 7.98 -10.23
N HIS A 170 0.35 9.14 -9.90
CA HIS A 170 0.25 10.40 -10.63
C HIS A 170 1.54 11.23 -10.47
N TYR A 171 1.67 12.27 -11.30
CA TYR A 171 2.79 13.19 -11.20
C TYR A 171 2.42 14.45 -10.45
N TYR A 172 1.23 15.01 -10.71
CA TYR A 172 0.74 16.18 -9.99
C TYR A 172 -0.02 15.77 -8.74
N TYR A 173 0.37 16.38 -7.62
CA TYR A 173 -0.31 16.18 -6.34
C TYR A 173 -1.73 16.77 -6.35
N ASN A 174 -1.89 18.01 -6.83
CA ASN A 174 -3.17 18.73 -6.80
C ASN A 174 -3.32 19.77 -7.93
N GLY A 175 -4.45 20.50 -7.92
CA GLY A 175 -4.68 21.66 -8.75
C GLY A 175 -5.14 21.33 -10.18
N ILE A 176 -5.02 22.33 -11.06
CA ILE A 176 -5.53 22.24 -12.45
C ILE A 176 -4.80 21.15 -13.23
N LEU A 177 -3.49 20.98 -13.00
CA LEU A 177 -2.70 19.97 -13.70
C LEU A 177 -3.05 18.55 -13.23
N ARG A 178 -3.30 18.33 -11.93
CA ARG A 178 -3.86 17.04 -11.46
C ARG A 178 -5.26 16.79 -12.02
N THR A 179 -6.11 17.81 -12.06
CA THR A 179 -7.45 17.70 -12.68
C THR A 179 -7.37 17.35 -14.17
N PHE A 180 -6.34 17.86 -14.86
CA PHE A 180 -6.07 17.53 -16.26
C PHE A 180 -5.58 16.08 -16.41
N GLU A 181 -4.68 15.62 -15.54
CA GLU A 181 -4.27 14.21 -15.46
C GLU A 181 -5.49 13.31 -15.29
N ASP A 182 -6.32 13.55 -14.27
CA ASP A 182 -7.51 12.73 -13.98
C ASP A 182 -8.48 12.65 -15.17
N LYS A 183 -8.67 13.77 -15.88
CA LYS A 183 -9.68 13.88 -16.94
C LYS A 183 -9.24 13.29 -18.28
N TYR A 184 -7.96 13.36 -18.60
CA TYR A 184 -7.44 13.05 -19.94
C TYR A 184 -6.43 11.90 -19.96
N ALA A 185 -6.22 11.23 -18.82
CA ALA A 185 -5.48 9.97 -18.72
C ALA A 185 -5.95 8.90 -19.73
N PRO A 186 -5.11 7.91 -20.09
CA PRO A 186 -3.79 7.60 -19.50
C PRO A 186 -2.64 8.45 -20.07
N PHE A 187 -1.76 8.89 -19.16
CA PHE A 187 -0.48 9.53 -19.51
C PHE A 187 0.67 8.65 -19.00
N ARG A 188 1.49 8.12 -19.90
CA ARG A 188 2.59 7.20 -19.52
C ARG A 188 3.64 7.83 -18.60
N TRP A 189 3.84 9.14 -18.68
CA TRP A 189 4.83 9.85 -17.87
C TRP A 189 4.33 10.17 -16.45
N ALA A 190 3.05 9.92 -16.17
CA ALA A 190 2.43 10.36 -14.92
C ALA A 190 2.69 9.40 -13.76
N SER A 191 3.12 8.16 -14.00
CA SER A 191 3.23 7.17 -12.93
C SER A 191 4.50 6.34 -13.02
N TRP A 192 5.04 5.92 -11.87
CA TRP A 192 6.28 5.13 -11.77
C TRP A 192 6.42 4.47 -10.40
N VAL A 193 7.39 3.56 -10.27
CA VAL A 193 7.82 2.96 -9.00
C VAL A 193 9.09 3.63 -8.50
N ILE A 194 9.15 3.85 -7.19
CA ILE A 194 10.37 4.28 -6.51
C ILE A 194 10.84 3.20 -5.53
N HIS A 195 12.15 3.21 -5.23
CA HIS A 195 12.70 2.55 -4.06
C HIS A 195 13.24 3.60 -3.09
N CYS A 196 12.91 3.45 -1.81
CA CYS A 196 13.38 4.28 -0.72
C CYS A 196 14.17 3.48 0.30
N ASP A 197 15.22 4.06 0.85
CA ASP A 197 15.97 3.56 1.99
C ASP A 197 16.06 4.65 3.07
N GLY A 198 15.39 4.38 4.19
CA GLY A 198 15.40 5.22 5.39
C GLY A 198 16.26 4.65 6.53
N SER A 199 17.12 3.67 6.31
CA SER A 199 17.99 3.11 7.34
C SER A 199 19.11 4.07 7.77
N GLY A 200 19.55 4.93 6.85
CA GLY A 200 20.61 5.93 7.09
C GLY A 200 20.13 7.19 7.82
N SER A 201 21.10 8.07 8.12
CA SER A 201 20.84 9.41 8.66
C SER A 201 20.12 10.32 7.66
N LYS A 202 20.25 10.04 6.37
CA LYS A 202 19.49 10.66 5.29
C LYS A 202 18.69 9.58 4.56
N THR A 203 17.42 9.84 4.35
CA THR A 203 16.58 9.05 3.47
C THR A 203 17.04 9.24 2.03
N THR A 204 17.16 8.15 1.28
CA THR A 204 17.36 8.19 -0.17
C THR A 204 16.19 7.55 -0.86
N CYS A 205 15.64 8.19 -1.88
CA CYS A 205 14.67 7.57 -2.78
C CYS A 205 15.04 7.86 -4.23
N ARG A 206 14.76 6.91 -5.12
CA ARG A 206 14.93 7.08 -6.57
C ARG A 206 13.82 6.35 -7.31
N LYS A 207 13.47 6.84 -8.49
CA LYS A 207 12.72 6.07 -9.48
C LYS A 207 13.55 4.86 -9.93
N VAL A 208 12.91 3.69 -9.97
CA VAL A 208 13.53 2.39 -10.30
C VAL A 208 12.80 1.62 -11.40
N SER A 209 11.73 2.20 -11.95
CA SER A 209 10.99 1.65 -13.10
C SER A 209 11.01 2.61 -14.28
N ASP A 210 10.68 2.10 -15.45
CA ASP A 210 10.13 2.93 -16.53
C ASP A 210 8.80 3.57 -16.13
N ASP A 211 8.37 4.50 -16.98
CA ASP A 211 7.08 5.20 -16.96
C ASP A 211 5.89 4.23 -17.13
N LEU A 212 4.86 4.39 -16.27
CA LEU A 212 3.65 3.59 -16.17
C LEU A 212 2.40 4.46 -16.38
N GLN A 213 1.26 3.84 -16.69
CA GLN A 213 0.03 4.62 -16.94
C GLN A 213 -0.71 4.95 -15.64
N TYR A 214 -0.75 4.01 -14.69
CA TYR A 214 -1.31 4.19 -13.35
C TYR A 214 -0.85 3.04 -12.44
N ALA A 215 0.33 3.17 -11.85
CA ALA A 215 0.87 2.23 -10.88
C ALA A 215 0.07 2.30 -9.58
N ASN A 216 -0.61 1.21 -9.26
CA ASN A 216 -1.50 1.09 -8.11
C ASN A 216 -0.88 0.09 -7.11
N GLY A 217 -1.49 -1.08 -6.89
CA GLY A 217 -0.99 -2.10 -5.97
C GLY A 217 0.43 -2.55 -6.32
N ILE A 218 1.22 -2.77 -5.28
CA ILE A 218 2.60 -3.27 -5.36
C ILE A 218 2.84 -4.41 -4.37
N LEU A 219 3.63 -5.41 -4.77
CA LEU A 219 3.94 -6.55 -3.93
C LEU A 219 5.33 -7.12 -4.25
N LEU A 220 6.16 -7.24 -3.23
CA LEU A 220 7.47 -7.88 -3.31
C LEU A 220 7.36 -9.35 -2.85
N THR A 221 7.78 -10.29 -3.70
CA THR A 221 7.70 -11.73 -3.45
C THR A 221 9.06 -12.41 -3.66
N GLU A 222 9.09 -13.73 -3.49
CA GLU A 222 10.28 -14.57 -3.73
C GLU A 222 11.53 -14.06 -2.97
N GLU A 223 11.33 -13.67 -1.71
CA GLU A 223 12.36 -13.12 -0.83
C GLU A 223 13.05 -11.85 -1.39
N GLY A 224 12.30 -11.03 -2.11
CA GLY A 224 12.81 -9.75 -2.63
C GLY A 224 13.33 -9.80 -4.06
N LYS A 225 13.14 -10.92 -4.77
CA LYS A 225 13.63 -11.11 -6.14
C LYS A 225 12.64 -10.67 -7.22
N THR A 226 11.34 -10.74 -6.91
CA THR A 226 10.28 -10.45 -7.86
C THR A 226 9.38 -9.35 -7.29
N LEU A 227 9.16 -8.31 -8.09
CA LEU A 227 8.23 -7.23 -7.75
C LEU A 227 7.07 -7.24 -8.74
N LEU A 228 5.85 -7.27 -8.21
CA LEU A 228 4.62 -7.17 -8.98
C LEU A 228 4.01 -5.79 -8.79
N VAL A 229 3.57 -5.18 -9.89
CA VAL A 229 2.94 -3.85 -9.91
C VAL A 229 1.68 -3.94 -10.76
N ASN A 230 0.55 -3.53 -10.20
CA ASN A 230 -0.69 -3.41 -10.95
C ASN A 230 -0.73 -2.06 -11.68
N ASP A 231 -0.99 -2.09 -12.99
CA ASP A 231 -1.28 -0.91 -13.79
C ASP A 231 -2.78 -0.88 -14.11
N LEU A 232 -3.47 0.11 -13.55
CA LEU A 232 -4.93 0.22 -13.60
C LEU A 232 -5.44 0.48 -15.03
N TYR A 233 -4.81 1.40 -15.76
CA TYR A 233 -5.25 1.76 -17.11
C TYR A 233 -4.84 0.73 -18.17
N GLU A 234 -3.66 0.14 -18.03
CA GLU A 234 -3.23 -0.94 -18.94
C GLU A 234 -3.99 -2.25 -18.68
N GLY A 235 -4.57 -2.41 -17.47
CA GLY A 235 -5.30 -3.60 -17.06
C GLY A 235 -4.38 -4.79 -16.89
N THR A 236 -3.19 -4.56 -16.32
CA THR A 236 -2.12 -5.57 -16.24
C THR A 236 -1.48 -5.63 -14.87
N THR A 237 -1.09 -6.84 -14.46
CA THR A 237 0.00 -7.00 -13.48
C THR A 237 1.32 -7.08 -14.23
N ILE A 238 2.20 -6.13 -13.96
CA ILE A 238 3.56 -6.07 -14.48
C ILE A 238 4.48 -6.79 -13.51
N VAL A 239 5.31 -7.67 -14.04
CA VAL A 239 6.27 -8.48 -13.27
C VAL A 239 7.67 -8.00 -13.59
N TYR A 240 8.40 -7.62 -12.55
CA TYR A 240 9.79 -7.20 -12.60
C TYR A 240 10.67 -8.18 -11.83
N SER A 241 11.89 -8.41 -12.34
CA SER A 241 12.98 -8.88 -11.49
C SER A 241 13.65 -7.68 -10.82
N VAL A 242 14.10 -7.89 -9.58
CA VAL A 242 14.73 -6.86 -8.76
C VAL A 242 16.23 -7.10 -8.73
N ASP A 243 17.02 -6.12 -9.16
CA ASP A 243 18.46 -6.18 -8.99
C ASP A 243 18.82 -6.16 -7.49
N PRO A 244 19.57 -7.14 -6.98
CA PRO A 244 19.77 -7.31 -5.54
C PRO A 244 20.60 -6.18 -4.91
N ASP A 245 21.46 -5.53 -5.68
CA ASP A 245 22.38 -4.51 -5.17
C ASP A 245 21.81 -3.11 -5.38
N THR A 246 21.36 -2.84 -6.60
CA THR A 246 20.90 -1.53 -7.05
C THR A 246 19.40 -1.33 -6.92
N LYS A 247 18.61 -2.39 -6.65
CA LYS A 247 17.13 -2.36 -6.61
C LYS A 247 16.45 -1.81 -7.87
N GLU A 248 17.18 -1.69 -8.97
CA GLU A 248 16.62 -1.37 -10.28
C GLU A 248 15.69 -2.51 -10.72
N LEU A 249 14.62 -2.16 -11.42
CA LEU A 249 13.61 -3.10 -11.88
C LEU A 249 13.83 -3.43 -13.35
N VAL A 250 13.96 -4.73 -13.64
CA VAL A 250 14.04 -5.22 -15.02
C VAL A 250 12.70 -5.84 -15.39
N LEU A 251 12.08 -5.31 -16.44
CA LEU A 251 10.78 -5.80 -16.91
C LEU A 251 10.92 -7.24 -17.40
N GLU A 252 10.21 -8.17 -16.76
CA GLU A 252 10.16 -9.57 -17.17
C GLU A 252 8.97 -9.81 -18.11
N ARG A 253 7.78 -9.37 -17.70
CA ARG A 253 6.54 -9.57 -18.47
C ARG A 253 5.40 -8.71 -17.95
N LYS A 254 4.36 -8.57 -18.78
CA LYS A 254 3.05 -8.03 -18.40
C LYS A 254 1.99 -9.10 -18.55
N VAL A 255 1.14 -9.26 -17.55
CA VAL A 255 0.01 -10.20 -17.55
C VAL A 255 -1.28 -9.41 -17.59
N ARG A 256 -2.06 -9.55 -18.67
CA ARG A 256 -3.31 -8.83 -18.86
C ARG A 256 -4.46 -9.53 -18.13
N LEU A 257 -5.20 -8.78 -17.33
CA LEU A 257 -6.18 -9.31 -16.39
C LEU A 257 -7.63 -9.17 -16.87
N GLY A 258 -7.88 -8.40 -17.93
CA GLY A 258 -9.23 -8.22 -18.48
C GLY A 258 -10.16 -7.33 -17.63
N GLY A 259 -9.61 -6.62 -16.64
CA GLY A 259 -10.31 -5.64 -15.79
C GLY A 259 -9.32 -4.61 -15.24
N THR A 260 -9.76 -3.79 -14.28
CA THR A 260 -8.91 -2.79 -13.61
C THR A 260 -8.33 -3.36 -12.32
N PRO A 261 -7.03 -3.74 -12.30
CA PRO A 261 -6.41 -4.28 -11.10
C PRO A 261 -6.11 -3.16 -10.11
N ASP A 262 -6.43 -3.41 -8.84
CA ASP A 262 -6.24 -2.46 -7.74
C ASP A 262 -5.07 -2.96 -6.85
N ASN A 263 -5.31 -3.27 -5.58
CA ASN A 263 -4.36 -3.95 -4.71
C ASN A 263 -4.07 -5.41 -5.13
N LEU A 264 -3.06 -6.05 -4.50
CA LEU A 264 -2.74 -7.46 -4.68
C LEU A 264 -2.13 -8.10 -3.43
N ALA A 265 -2.26 -9.41 -3.32
CA ALA A 265 -1.67 -10.21 -2.24
C ALA A 265 -1.21 -11.59 -2.75
N GLU A 266 -0.21 -12.16 -2.11
CA GLU A 266 0.24 -13.54 -2.34
C GLU A 266 -0.42 -14.50 -1.35
N ILE A 267 -0.80 -15.69 -1.81
CA ILE A 267 -1.20 -16.83 -0.98
C ILE A 267 0.06 -17.66 -0.69
N PRO A 268 0.60 -17.64 0.54
CA PRO A 268 1.91 -18.24 0.80
C PRO A 268 1.97 -19.77 0.61
N THR A 269 0.83 -20.47 0.70
CA THR A 269 0.78 -21.93 0.63
C THR A 269 1.07 -22.47 -0.77
N ASN A 270 0.80 -21.68 -1.81
CA ASN A 270 0.99 -22.08 -3.21
C ASN A 270 1.68 -21.02 -4.07
N GLY A 271 1.87 -19.80 -3.57
CA GLY A 271 2.45 -18.67 -4.29
C GLY A 271 1.53 -18.07 -5.35
N ASP A 272 0.21 -18.28 -5.21
CA ASP A 272 -0.77 -17.66 -6.08
C ASP A 272 -0.95 -16.18 -5.72
N ILE A 273 -1.12 -15.35 -6.74
CA ILE A 273 -1.33 -13.91 -6.58
C ILE A 273 -2.80 -13.62 -6.76
N VAL A 274 -3.43 -13.05 -5.74
CA VAL A 274 -4.82 -12.61 -5.78
C VAL A 274 -4.84 -11.13 -6.11
N VAL A 275 -5.57 -10.79 -7.18
CA VAL A 275 -5.80 -9.40 -7.59
C VAL A 275 -7.30 -9.11 -7.52
N PRO A 276 -7.77 -8.32 -6.53
CA PRO A 276 -9.08 -7.70 -6.62
C PRO A 276 -9.16 -6.81 -7.87
N GLY A 277 -10.21 -6.99 -8.66
CA GLY A 277 -10.49 -6.15 -9.81
C GLY A 277 -11.98 -6.05 -10.06
N LYS A 278 -12.41 -4.93 -10.63
CA LYS A 278 -13.76 -4.77 -11.17
C LYS A 278 -13.73 -5.23 -12.64
N GLN A 279 -14.65 -6.13 -13.00
CA GLN A 279 -14.93 -6.48 -14.40
C GLN A 279 -15.85 -5.42 -15.01
#